data_AF-A0A642UN52-F1
#
_entry.id   AF-A0A642UN52-F1
#
_cell.length_a   1.000
_cell.length_b   1.000
_cell.length_c   1.000
_cell.angle_alpha   90.00
_cell.angle_beta   90.00
_cell.angle_gamma   90.00
#
_symmetry.space_group_name_H-M   'P 1'
#
loop_
_entity.id
_entity.type
_entity.pdbx_description
1 polymer ?
#
loop_
_entity_poly.entity_id
_entity_poly.type
_entity_poly.pdbx_seq_one_letter_code
_entity_poly.pdbx_strand_id
1 'polypeptide(L)'
;MNEESNLPNYLFAIGLIRSSLFGLSAFVPSEDDHDLHDMATITYTLLTVLWMLGITFFAQLSYEKATKYRRRIAQSFVFAFIPLGHYLIQHRLYQVPGAYSKYALFEWLMVVLDIAFDAVSIFEFQGLEIQTFGPKSSSTPSKAHIDV
;
A
#
# COMPACT_ATOMS: atom_id res chain seq x y z
N MET A 1 -21.90 16.03 11.45
CA MET A 1 -20.63 16.43 12.09
C MET A 1 -19.65 16.58 10.95
N ASN A 2 -19.43 17.84 10.54
CA ASN A 2 -18.56 18.17 9.42
C ASN A 2 -17.20 18.52 10.02
N GLU A 3 -16.31 17.54 10.09
CA GLU A 3 -14.88 17.80 10.10
C GLU A 3 -14.36 17.30 8.76
N GLU A 4 -13.90 18.23 7.92
CA GLU A 4 -13.10 17.92 6.73
C GLU A 4 -11.79 17.28 7.21
N SER A 5 -11.83 15.99 7.51
CA SER A 5 -10.65 15.28 7.97
C SER A 5 -9.66 15.23 6.81
N ASN A 6 -8.54 15.95 6.90
CA ASN A 6 -7.44 15.88 5.93
C ASN A 6 -6.69 14.53 5.95
N LEU A 7 -7.09 13.62 6.85
CA LEU A 7 -6.48 12.32 7.07
C LEU A 7 -6.41 11.42 5.80
N PRO A 8 -7.44 11.34 4.94
CA PRO A 8 -7.35 10.60 3.68
C PRO A 8 -6.31 11.19 2.71
N ASN A 9 -6.17 12.52 2.67
CA ASN A 9 -5.17 13.20 1.84
C ASN A 9 -3.74 12.88 2.32
N TYR A 10 -3.53 12.85 3.64
CA TYR A 10 -2.25 12.43 4.22
C TYR A 10 -1.93 10.97 3.93
N LEU A 11 -2.91 10.06 4.07
CA LEU A 11 -2.71 8.66 3.71
C LEU A 11 -2.38 8.51 2.24
N PHE A 12 -3.08 9.21 1.34
CA PHE A 12 -2.78 9.19 -0.08
C PHE A 12 -1.33 9.64 -0.39
N ALA A 13 -0.88 10.74 0.22
CA ALA A 13 0.50 11.21 0.09
C ALA A 13 1.52 10.18 0.63
N ILE A 14 1.24 9.58 1.79
CA ILE A 14 2.02 8.49 2.40
C ILE A 14 2.13 7.31 1.43
N GLY A 15 1.02 6.91 0.79
CA GLY A 15 0.99 5.84 -0.19
C GLY A 15 1.87 6.12 -1.41
N LEU A 16 1.83 7.35 -1.94
CA LEU A 16 2.67 7.76 -3.07
C LEU A 16 4.16 7.78 -2.73
N ILE A 17 4.52 8.32 -1.56
CA ILE A 17 5.90 8.38 -1.10
C ILE A 17 6.42 6.95 -0.89
N ARG A 18 5.63 6.07 -0.27
CA ARG A 18 5.96 4.65 -0.08
C ARG A 18 6.28 3.97 -1.41
N SER A 19 5.40 4.08 -2.39
CA SER A 19 5.59 3.46 -3.70
C SER A 19 6.83 3.99 -4.42
N SER A 20 7.12 5.28 -4.27
CA SER A 20 8.33 5.90 -4.85
C SER A 20 9.61 5.38 -4.17
N LEU A 21 9.61 5.27 -2.84
CA LEU A 21 10.74 4.74 -2.06
C LEU A 21 11.00 3.26 -2.36
N PHE A 22 9.94 2.46 -2.53
CA PHE A 22 10.08 1.07 -2.97
C PHE A 22 10.70 0.95 -4.36
N GLY A 23 10.28 1.81 -5.29
CA GLY A 23 10.90 1.90 -6.62
C GLY A 23 12.37 2.30 -6.55
N LEU A 24 12.73 3.23 -5.66
CA LEU A 24 14.11 3.64 -5.45
C LEU A 24 14.97 2.50 -4.88
N SER A 25 14.49 1.78 -3.86
CA SER A 25 15.22 0.64 -3.28
C SER A 25 15.33 -0.53 -4.27
N ALA A 26 14.37 -0.69 -5.18
CA ALA A 26 14.45 -1.70 -6.23
C ALA A 26 15.39 -1.32 -7.39
N PHE A 27 15.56 -0.01 -7.64
CA PHE A 27 16.39 0.50 -8.74
C PHE A 27 17.85 0.69 -8.34
N VAL A 28 18.13 1.03 -7.07
CA VAL A 28 19.48 1.14 -6.52
C VAL A 28 19.79 -0.15 -5.76
N PRO A 29 20.55 -1.10 -6.34
CA PRO A 29 20.87 -2.34 -5.68
C PRO A 29 21.80 -2.11 -4.49
N SER A 30 21.75 -3.00 -3.50
CA SER A 30 22.63 -2.96 -2.32
C SER A 30 24.13 -3.07 -2.66
N GLU A 31 24.45 -3.47 -3.90
CA GLU A 31 25.82 -3.58 -4.43
C GLU A 31 26.40 -2.23 -4.89
N ASP A 32 25.56 -1.29 -5.35
CA ASP A 32 26.01 -0.01 -5.90
C ASP A 32 26.14 1.07 -4.82
N ASP A 33 25.10 1.23 -3.99
CA ASP A 33 25.11 2.18 -2.88
C ASP A 33 24.29 1.60 -1.71
N HIS A 34 25.04 1.01 -0.78
CA HIS A 34 24.46 0.33 0.37
C HIS A 34 23.72 1.30 1.29
N ASP A 35 24.26 2.51 1.49
CA ASP A 35 23.69 3.50 2.42
C ASP A 35 22.37 4.06 1.88
N LEU A 36 22.31 4.35 0.59
CA LEU A 36 21.08 4.81 -0.07
C LEU A 36 20.00 3.72 -0.08
N HIS A 37 20.38 2.47 -0.40
CA HIS A 37 19.46 1.33 -0.39
C HIS A 37 18.84 1.12 1.00
N ASP A 38 19.65 1.08 2.06
CA ASP A 38 19.14 0.86 3.42
C ASP A 38 18.24 1.98 3.88
N MET A 39 18.64 3.23 3.61
CA MET A 39 17.84 4.40 4.00
C MET A 39 16.47 4.36 3.31
N ALA A 40 16.44 4.07 2.01
CA ALA A 40 15.20 3.93 1.24
C ALA A 40 14.33 2.79 1.79
N THR A 41 14.92 1.63 2.04
CA THR A 41 14.24 0.42 2.50
C THR A 41 13.66 0.57 3.92
N ILE A 42 14.43 1.14 4.85
CA ILE A 42 13.96 1.40 6.22
C ILE A 42 12.85 2.43 6.22
N THR A 43 13.02 3.52 5.46
CA THR A 43 12.01 4.59 5.38
C THR A 43 10.71 4.07 4.75
N TYR A 44 10.82 3.32 3.65
CA TYR A 44 9.70 2.60 3.04
C TYR A 44 9.00 1.68 4.05
N THR A 45 9.75 0.90 4.83
CA THR A 45 9.18 -0.06 5.78
C THR A 45 8.41 0.64 6.90
N LEU A 46 8.96 1.71 7.48
CA LEU A 46 8.28 2.50 8.50
C LEU A 46 6.99 3.13 7.96
N LEU A 47 7.06 3.67 6.75
CA LEU A 47 5.92 4.28 6.07
C LEU A 47 4.84 3.25 5.73
N THR A 48 5.25 2.02 5.40
CA THR A 48 4.37 0.88 5.16
C THR A 48 3.61 0.49 6.42
N VAL A 49 4.25 0.47 7.60
CA VAL A 49 3.55 0.24 8.87
C VAL A 49 2.49 1.31 9.11
N LEU A 50 2.82 2.59 8.89
CA LEU A 50 1.87 3.69 9.04
C LEU A 50 0.70 3.58 8.05
N TRP A 51 0.97 3.20 6.80
CA TRP A 51 -0.04 2.93 5.78
C TRP A 51 -0.96 1.78 6.19
N MET A 52 -0.41 0.64 6.61
CA MET A 52 -1.22 -0.52 7.02
C MET A 52 -2.11 -0.22 8.22
N LEU A 53 -1.60 0.52 9.22
CA LEU A 53 -2.38 0.94 10.39
C LEU A 53 -3.49 1.92 9.98
N GLY A 54 -3.17 2.91 9.14
CA GLY A 54 -4.13 3.88 8.61
C GLY A 54 -5.25 3.20 7.84
N ILE A 55 -4.92 2.38 6.84
CA ILE A 55 -5.90 1.65 6.03
C ILE A 55 -6.71 0.68 6.89
N THR A 56 -6.09 -0.03 7.85
CA THR A 56 -6.82 -0.94 8.74
C THR A 56 -7.85 -0.19 9.61
N PHE A 57 -7.53 1.01 10.08
CA PHE A 57 -8.47 1.84 10.85
C PHE A 57 -9.68 2.27 10.01
N PHE A 58 -9.45 2.71 8.76
CA PHE A 58 -10.54 3.10 7.85
C PHE A 58 -11.37 1.92 7.34
N ALA A 59 -10.73 0.78 7.06
CA ALA A 59 -11.40 -0.41 6.52
C ALA A 59 -12.46 -0.98 7.46
N GLN A 60 -12.33 -0.75 8.79
CA GLN A 60 -13.30 -1.20 9.79
C GLN A 60 -14.72 -0.68 9.52
N LEU A 61 -14.89 0.38 8.73
CA LEU A 61 -16.18 0.99 8.46
C LEU A 61 -16.97 0.35 7.30
N SER A 62 -16.36 -0.48 6.44
CA SER A 62 -17.02 -0.90 5.19
C SER A 62 -17.20 -2.42 4.99
N TYR A 63 -16.21 -3.27 5.34
CA TYR A 63 -16.29 -4.70 5.02
C TYR A 63 -15.59 -5.61 6.04
N GLU A 64 -16.37 -6.48 6.72
CA GLU A 64 -15.89 -7.28 7.86
C GLU A 64 -14.84 -8.34 7.47
N LYS A 65 -15.00 -8.99 6.30
CA LYS A 65 -14.06 -10.02 5.84
C LYS A 65 -12.70 -9.43 5.46
N ALA A 66 -12.68 -8.33 4.70
CA ALA A 66 -11.45 -7.64 4.30
C ALA A 66 -10.69 -7.11 5.52
N THR A 67 -11.40 -6.55 6.49
CA THR A 67 -10.82 -6.08 7.76
C THR A 67 -10.11 -7.19 8.52
N LYS A 68 -10.68 -8.41 8.57
CA LYS A 68 -10.04 -9.57 9.23
C LYS A 68 -8.73 -9.98 8.54
N TYR A 69 -8.71 -10.02 7.22
CA TYR A 69 -7.49 -10.34 6.46
C TYR A 69 -6.42 -9.26 6.61
N ARG A 70 -6.78 -7.97 6.45
CA ARG A 70 -5.86 -6.83 6.65
C ARG A 70 -5.22 -6.84 8.03
N ARG A 71 -6.01 -7.07 9.08
CA ARG A 71 -5.49 -7.14 10.45
C ARG A 71 -4.49 -8.28 10.63
N ARG A 72 -4.76 -9.48 10.11
CA ARG A 72 -3.84 -10.62 10.20
C ARG A 72 -2.54 -10.38 9.44
N ILE A 73 -2.62 -9.78 8.25
CA ILE A 73 -1.44 -9.46 7.44
C ILE A 73 -0.62 -8.36 8.12
N ALA A 74 -1.25 -7.28 8.59
CA ALA A 74 -0.58 -6.20 9.32
C ALA A 74 0.09 -6.71 10.60
N GLN A 75 -0.56 -7.59 11.37
CA GLN A 75 0.06 -8.25 12.51
C GLN A 75 1.28 -9.07 12.09
N SER A 76 1.15 -9.88 11.03
CA SER A 76 2.25 -10.70 10.50
C SER A 76 3.43 -9.83 10.04
N PHE A 77 3.16 -8.68 9.42
CA PHE A 77 4.17 -7.71 8.99
C PHE A 77 4.94 -7.13 10.19
N VAL A 78 4.25 -6.72 11.25
CA VAL A 78 4.87 -6.23 12.49
C VAL A 78 5.67 -7.33 13.18
N PHE A 79 5.16 -8.57 13.21
CA PHE A 79 5.90 -9.71 13.76
C PHE A 79 7.13 -10.06 12.93
N ALA A 80 7.09 -9.93 11.60
CA ALA A 80 8.23 -10.16 10.71
C ALA A 80 9.33 -9.11 10.86
N PHE A 81 9.01 -7.91 11.36
CA PHE A 81 10.00 -6.86 11.66
C PHE A 81 10.97 -7.26 12.78
N ILE A 82 10.51 -8.02 13.78
CA ILE A 82 11.33 -8.49 14.91
C ILE A 82 12.51 -9.36 14.46
N PRO A 83 12.31 -10.48 13.74
CA PRO A 83 13.40 -11.28 13.23
C PRO A 83 14.25 -10.53 12.21
N LEU A 84 13.66 -9.64 11.40
CA LEU A 84 14.42 -8.79 10.47
C LEU A 84 15.47 -7.95 11.21
N GLY A 85 15.06 -7.23 12.26
CA GLY A 85 15.98 -6.43 13.08
C GLY A 85 17.05 -7.28 13.76
N HIS A 86 16.69 -8.46 14.26
CA HIS A 86 17.64 -9.40 14.85
C HIS A 86 18.70 -9.86 13.84
N TYR A 87 18.31 -10.27 12.62
CA TYR A 87 19.24 -10.70 11.58
C TYR A 87 20.06 -9.54 11.00
N LEU A 88 19.50 -8.33 10.94
CA LEU A 88 20.22 -7.12 10.54
C LEU A 88 21.39 -6.83 11.50
N ILE A 89 21.15 -6.90 12.82
CA ILE A 89 22.21 -6.71 13.82
C ILE A 89 23.25 -7.82 13.72
N GLN A 90 22.83 -9.08 13.55
CA GLN A 90 23.76 -10.20 13.36
C GLN A 90 24.63 -10.08 12.11
N HIS A 91 24.08 -9.53 11.04
CA HIS A 91 24.82 -9.30 9.82
C HIS A 91 25.81 -8.13 9.96
N ARG A 92 25.37 -6.99 10.51
CA ARG A 92 26.16 -5.76 10.62
C ARG A 92 27.24 -5.82 11.70
N LEU A 93 26.85 -6.22 12.91
CA LEU A 93 27.71 -6.13 14.08
C LEU A 93 28.53 -7.41 14.28
N TYR A 94 27.89 -8.57 14.12
CA TYR A 94 28.50 -9.86 14.41
C TYR A 94 29.06 -10.58 13.18
N GLN A 95 28.77 -10.07 11.96
CA GLN A 95 29.26 -10.60 10.67
C GLN A 95 29.17 -12.13 10.57
N VAL A 96 28.08 -12.70 11.09
CA VAL A 96 27.90 -14.15 11.13
C VAL A 96 27.65 -14.66 9.70
N PRO A 97 28.40 -15.66 9.22
CA PRO A 97 28.17 -16.23 7.89
C PRO A 97 26.75 -16.79 7.78
N GLY A 98 26.05 -16.44 6.70
CA GLY A 98 24.66 -16.84 6.46
C GLY A 98 23.60 -15.95 7.13
N ALA A 99 23.98 -14.97 7.95
CA ALA A 99 23.03 -13.97 8.47
C ALA A 99 22.44 -13.11 7.34
N TYR A 100 23.24 -12.79 6.32
CA TYR A 100 22.80 -12.04 5.14
C TYR A 100 21.67 -12.76 4.38
N SER A 101 21.81 -14.07 4.13
CA SER A 101 20.79 -14.84 3.41
C SER A 101 19.48 -14.91 4.18
N LYS A 102 19.53 -15.00 5.53
CA LYS A 102 18.34 -14.97 6.37
C LYS A 102 17.70 -13.59 6.37
N TYR A 103 18.51 -12.54 6.48
CA TYR A 103 18.06 -11.15 6.40
C TYR A 103 17.32 -10.89 5.07
N ALA A 104 17.93 -11.22 3.94
CA ALA A 104 17.33 -11.06 2.61
C ALA A 104 16.01 -11.83 2.48
N LEU A 105 15.92 -13.05 3.04
CA LEU A 105 14.65 -13.81 3.04
C LEU A 105 13.53 -13.06 3.76
N PHE A 106 13.81 -12.48 4.93
CA PHE A 106 12.82 -11.71 5.69
C PHE A 106 12.47 -10.38 5.01
N GLU A 107 13.45 -9.73 4.36
CA GLU A 107 13.23 -8.52 3.58
C GLU A 107 12.24 -8.77 2.43
N TRP A 108 12.48 -9.82 1.64
CA TRP A 108 11.55 -10.23 0.56
C TRP A 108 10.21 -10.73 1.10
N LEU A 109 10.19 -11.44 2.24
CA LEU A 109 8.94 -11.84 2.89
C LEU A 109 8.09 -10.63 3.27
N MET A 110 8.69 -9.55 3.76
CA MET A 110 7.98 -8.33 4.09
C MET A 110 7.40 -7.64 2.86
N VAL A 111 8.13 -7.62 1.73
CA VAL A 111 7.61 -7.12 0.46
C VAL A 111 6.40 -7.95 0.00
N VAL A 112 6.46 -9.28 0.12
CA VAL A 112 5.32 -10.15 -0.22
C VAL A 112 4.12 -9.88 0.68
N LEU A 113 4.33 -9.70 1.99
CA LEU A 113 3.27 -9.34 2.94
C LEU A 113 2.63 -7.99 2.61
N ASP A 114 3.42 -7.03 2.13
CA ASP A 114 2.92 -5.73 1.69
C ASP A 114 2.02 -5.84 0.46
N ILE A 115 2.47 -6.55 -0.57
CA ILE A 115 1.66 -6.81 -1.77
C ILE A 115 0.38 -7.57 -1.40
N ALA A 116 0.47 -8.55 -0.49
CA ALA A 116 -0.68 -9.30 -0.01
C ALA A 116 -1.68 -8.40 0.74
N PHE A 117 -1.21 -7.42 1.50
CA PHE A 117 -2.07 -6.43 2.17
C PHE A 117 -2.84 -5.58 1.16
N ASP A 118 -2.14 -5.06 0.15
CA ASP A 118 -2.74 -4.24 -0.90
C ASP A 118 -3.73 -5.06 -1.75
N ALA A 119 -3.46 -6.35 -1.98
CA ALA A 119 -4.34 -7.27 -2.70
C ALA A 119 -5.69 -7.51 -2.00
N VAL A 120 -5.79 -7.32 -0.67
CA VAL A 120 -7.08 -7.45 0.04
C VAL A 120 -8.12 -6.45 -0.49
N SER A 121 -7.68 -5.35 -1.09
CA SER A 121 -8.56 -4.35 -1.71
C SER A 121 -9.43 -4.92 -2.83
N ILE A 122 -9.04 -6.06 -3.44
CA ILE A 122 -9.87 -6.79 -4.42
C ILE A 122 -11.26 -7.13 -3.85
N PHE A 123 -11.35 -7.48 -2.55
CA PHE A 123 -12.63 -7.77 -1.92
C PHE A 123 -13.53 -6.55 -1.77
N GLU A 124 -12.95 -5.34 -1.71
CA GLU A 124 -13.70 -4.09 -1.65
C GLU A 124 -14.21 -3.69 -3.04
N PHE A 125 -13.43 -3.95 -4.09
CA PHE A 125 -13.83 -3.67 -5.47
C PHE A 125 -14.96 -4.57 -5.99
N GLN A 126 -15.23 -5.72 -5.36
CA GLN A 126 -16.35 -6.60 -5.75
C GLN A 126 -17.73 -5.93 -5.61
N GLY A 127 -17.86 -4.93 -4.73
CA GLY A 127 -19.10 -4.15 -4.56
C GLY A 127 -19.14 -2.85 -5.38
N LEU A 128 -18.14 -2.58 -6.22
CA LEU A 128 -18.05 -1.32 -6.97
C LEU A 128 -18.99 -1.34 -8.17
N GLU A 129 -20.08 -0.58 -8.11
CA GLU A 129 -20.96 -0.31 -9.24
C GLU A 129 -20.62 1.06 -9.85
N ILE A 130 -20.14 1.07 -11.09
CA ILE A 130 -19.83 2.31 -11.82
C ILE A 130 -21.04 2.67 -12.68
N GLN A 131 -21.77 3.71 -12.28
CA GLN A 131 -22.86 4.25 -13.09
C GLN A 131 -22.38 5.46 -13.91
N THR A 132 -22.46 5.36 -15.24
CA THR A 132 -22.17 6.47 -16.15
C THR A 132 -23.46 7.22 -16.48
N PHE A 133 -23.57 8.47 -16.05
CA PHE A 133 -24.67 9.34 -16.48
C PHE A 133 -24.30 10.04 -17.79
N GLY A 134 -25.02 9.72 -18.86
CA GLY A 134 -24.90 10.43 -20.14
C GLY A 134 -25.53 11.83 -20.07
N PRO A 135 -25.06 12.79 -20.89
CA PRO A 135 -25.69 14.10 -20.97
C PRO A 135 -27.16 13.93 -21.38
N LYS A 136 -28.08 14.58 -20.66
CA LYS A 136 -29.49 14.65 -21.04
C LYS A 136 -29.58 15.30 -22.42
N SER A 137 -29.82 14.52 -23.46
CA SER A 137 -30.21 15.02 -24.78
C SER A 137 -31.51 15.81 -24.62
N SER A 138 -31.43 17.13 -24.61
CA SER A 138 -32.58 18.01 -24.75
C SER A 138 -33.10 17.91 -26.19
N SER A 139 -33.93 16.91 -26.45
CA SER A 139 -34.66 16.80 -27.71
C SER A 139 -35.75 17.88 -27.75
N THR A 140 -35.40 19.06 -28.24
CA THR A 140 -36.39 20.06 -28.68
C THR A 140 -37.16 19.46 -29.86
N PRO A 141 -38.49 19.33 -29.82
CA PRO A 141 -39.25 18.82 -30.96
C PRO A 141 -39.30 19.91 -32.03
N SER A 142 -38.48 19.77 -33.07
CA SER A 142 -38.62 20.60 -34.27
C SER A 142 -39.85 20.13 -35.06
N LYS A 143 -40.92 20.93 -35.04
CA LYS A 143 -42.07 20.75 -35.92
C LYS A 143 -41.62 21.01 -37.36
N ALA A 144 -41.40 19.96 -38.13
CA ALA A 144 -41.28 20.08 -39.58
C ALA A 144 -42.69 20.30 -40.16
N HIS A 145 -43.04 21.57 -40.39
CA HIS A 145 -44.08 21.98 -41.32
C HIS A 145 -43.42 22.02 -42.70
N ILE A 146 -43.79 21.12 -43.61
CA ILE A 146 -43.54 21.31 -45.03
C ILE A 146 -44.90 21.22 -45.71
N ASP A 147 -45.35 22.39 -46.14
CA ASP A 147 -46.48 22.63 -47.01
C ASP A 147 -46.17 22.21 -48.45
N VAL A 148 -47.19 21.60 -49.07
CA VAL A 148 -47.45 21.38 -50.51
C VAL A 148 -46.57 20.38 -51.25
#